data_AF-A0A8T1SWA4-F1
#
_entry.id   AF-A0A8T1SWA4-F1
#
_cell.length_a   1.000
_cell.length_b   1.000
_cell.length_c   1.000
_cell.angle_alpha   90.00
_cell.angle_beta   90.00
_cell.angle_gamma   90.00
#
_symmetry.space_group_name_H-M   'P 1'
#
loop_
_entity.id
_entity.type
_entity.pdbx_description
1 polymer ?
#
loop_
_entity_poly.entity_id
_entity_poly.type
_entity_poly.pdbx_seq_one_letter_code
_entity_poly.pdbx_strand_id
1 'polypeptide(L)'
;MHTKLKKRNTTQHNHLKHADTKQEITTVETVLAWDIDDIGTWLQSLNNEFRALILERGPGRIKGLEYPKDVRGRKFTENNYYKRLSNSEIVNRRWLVYSKCKDAVFCFPCKIFNSCNFKIATMGINDW
;
A
#
# COMPACT_ATOMS: atom_id res chain seq x y z
N MET A 1 -48.93 59.15 26.94
CA MET A 1 -48.99 58.14 25.86
C MET A 1 -48.03 57.02 26.20
N HIS A 2 -48.58 55.82 26.33
CA HIS A 2 -47.94 54.57 26.70
C HIS A 2 -46.85 54.15 25.69
N THR A 3 -45.77 53.50 26.13
CA THR A 3 -45.59 52.05 25.94
C THR A 3 -44.27 51.48 26.52
N LYS A 4 -44.47 50.57 27.48
CA LYS A 4 -43.83 49.26 27.72
C LYS A 4 -42.36 49.03 27.32
N LEU A 5 -41.58 48.83 28.40
CA LEU A 5 -40.39 48.00 28.58
C LEU A 5 -40.35 46.75 27.68
N LYS A 6 -39.24 46.54 26.97
CA LYS A 6 -38.89 45.24 26.36
C LYS A 6 -37.42 44.94 26.63
N LYS A 7 -37.17 44.08 27.63
CA LYS A 7 -35.88 43.45 27.89
C LYS A 7 -35.48 42.65 26.65
N ARG A 8 -34.30 42.90 26.08
CA ARG A 8 -33.68 42.03 25.08
C ARG A 8 -32.56 41.26 25.75
N ASN A 9 -32.74 39.94 25.76
CA ASN A 9 -31.77 38.96 26.21
C ASN A 9 -30.60 38.91 25.22
N THR A 10 -29.39 38.90 25.75
CA THR A 10 -28.14 38.56 25.06
C THR A 10 -28.07 37.04 24.88
N THR A 11 -28.10 36.58 23.63
CA THR A 11 -27.73 35.20 23.28
C THR A 11 -26.45 35.26 22.47
N GLN A 12 -25.39 34.68 23.03
CA GLN A 12 -24.08 34.55 22.40
C GLN A 12 -24.18 33.66 21.17
N HIS A 13 -23.76 34.18 20.01
CA HIS A 13 -23.41 33.37 18.85
C HIS A 13 -22.07 32.70 19.13
N ASN A 14 -22.04 31.36 19.20
CA ASN A 14 -20.81 30.61 19.05
C ASN A 14 -20.88 29.71 17.81
N HIS A 15 -19.76 29.74 17.12
CA HIS A 15 -19.47 29.35 15.76
C HIS A 15 -18.89 27.93 15.75
N LEU A 16 -19.39 27.09 14.82
CA LEU A 16 -18.79 25.90 14.20
C LEU A 16 -17.79 25.05 14.99
N LYS A 17 -18.10 23.76 15.14
CA LYS A 17 -17.18 22.64 14.78
C LYS A 17 -18.01 21.43 14.30
N HIS A 18 -18.09 21.23 12.99
CA HIS A 18 -18.33 19.89 12.45
C HIS A 18 -16.99 19.16 12.52
N ALA A 19 -16.85 18.27 13.49
CA ALA A 19 -15.68 17.42 13.65
C ALA A 19 -15.75 16.27 12.64
N ASP A 20 -14.68 16.22 11.86
CA ASP A 20 -14.16 15.18 10.99
C ASP A 20 -14.46 13.73 11.44
N THR A 21 -15.40 13.07 10.76
CA THR A 21 -15.64 11.62 10.90
C THR A 21 -15.08 10.85 9.70
N LYS A 22 -14.43 11.51 8.73
CA LYS A 22 -13.94 10.88 7.50
C LYS A 22 -12.47 10.45 7.59
N GLN A 23 -11.64 11.18 8.33
CA GLN A 23 -10.23 10.80 8.48
C GLN A 23 -10.04 9.56 9.36
N GLU A 24 -10.86 9.41 10.40
CA GLU A 24 -10.72 8.31 11.37
C GLU A 24 -11.14 6.95 10.77
N ILE A 25 -12.26 6.91 10.03
CA ILE A 25 -12.77 5.70 9.38
C ILE A 25 -11.83 5.21 8.26
N THR A 26 -11.27 6.13 7.47
CA THR A 26 -10.31 5.77 6.40
C THR A 26 -9.04 5.16 6.98
N THR A 27 -8.57 5.68 8.13
CA THR A 27 -7.33 5.24 8.76
C THR A 27 -7.47 3.81 9.30
N VAL A 28 -8.60 3.46 9.92
CA VAL A 28 -8.79 2.11 10.50
C VAL A 28 -8.95 1.02 9.44
N GLU A 29 -9.68 1.26 8.35
CA GLU A 29 -9.81 0.28 7.25
C GLU A 29 -8.48 0.07 6.52
N THR A 30 -7.70 1.14 6.36
CA THR A 30 -6.37 1.08 5.74
C THR A 30 -5.36 0.30 6.59
N VAL A 31 -5.45 0.42 7.92
CA VAL A 31 -4.59 -0.32 8.86
C VAL A 31 -4.97 -1.80 8.95
N LEU A 32 -6.26 -2.15 8.79
CA LEU A 32 -6.73 -3.54 8.86
C LEU A 32 -6.38 -4.38 7.61
N ALA A 33 -6.04 -3.74 6.49
CA ALA A 33 -5.63 -4.41 5.25
C ALA A 33 -4.10 -4.50 5.07
N TRP A 34 -3.32 -4.02 6.04
CA TRP A 34 -1.87 -3.95 5.94
C TRP A 34 -1.21 -5.20 6.50
N ASP A 35 -0.66 -6.03 5.61
CA ASP A 35 0.17 -7.19 5.94
C ASP A 35 1.64 -6.84 5.64
N ILE A 36 2.46 -6.76 6.69
CA ILE A 36 3.88 -6.44 6.54
C ILE A 36 4.64 -7.48 5.70
N ASP A 37 4.17 -8.73 5.67
CA ASP A 37 4.79 -9.81 4.92
C ASP A 37 4.27 -9.89 3.46
N ASP A 38 3.23 -9.14 3.11
CA ASP A 38 2.73 -9.01 1.73
C ASP A 38 2.97 -7.60 1.17
N ILE A 39 4.02 -7.48 0.34
CA ILE A 39 4.45 -6.24 -0.32
C ILE A 39 3.36 -5.52 -1.12
N GLY A 40 2.35 -6.24 -1.61
CA GLY A 40 1.25 -5.68 -2.39
C GLY A 40 0.19 -4.99 -1.55
N THR A 41 0.22 -5.18 -0.22
CA THR A 41 -0.65 -4.50 0.73
C THR A 41 -0.04 -3.23 1.31
N TRP A 42 1.26 -3.02 1.11
CA TRP A 42 1.95 -1.85 1.65
C TRP A 42 1.42 -0.55 1.05
N LEU A 43 1.32 0.46 1.92
CA LEU A 43 0.98 1.82 1.55
C LEU A 43 1.91 2.34 0.46
N GLN A 44 1.36 3.17 -0.43
CA GLN A 44 2.15 3.82 -1.47
C GLN A 44 3.17 4.82 -0.88
N SER A 45 2.81 5.45 0.23
CA SER A 45 3.69 6.32 1.00
C SER A 45 3.96 5.69 2.35
N LEU A 46 5.19 5.21 2.55
CA LEU A 46 5.68 4.72 3.83
C LEU A 46 6.29 5.88 4.63
N ASN A 47 6.10 5.91 5.94
CA ASN A 47 6.89 6.77 6.83
C ASN A 47 8.26 6.12 7.13
N ASN A 48 9.13 6.83 7.82
CA ASN A 48 10.50 6.35 8.05
C ASN A 48 10.53 5.15 9.02
N GLU A 49 9.63 5.08 9.99
CA GLU A 49 9.52 3.95 10.92
C GLU A 49 9.16 2.66 10.18
N PHE A 50 8.15 2.69 9.31
CA PHE A 50 7.76 1.54 8.49
C PHE A 50 8.85 1.13 7.50
N ARG A 51 9.53 2.11 6.88
CA ARG A 51 10.68 1.82 6.02
C ARG A 51 11.77 1.08 6.77
N ALA A 52 12.15 1.53 7.97
CA ALA A 52 13.18 0.87 8.77
C ALA A 52 12.79 -0.58 9.10
N LEU A 53 11.54 -0.78 9.55
CA LEU A 53 11.00 -2.09 9.91
C LEU A 53 10.96 -3.07 8.72
N ILE A 54 10.64 -2.58 7.53
CA ILE A 54 10.64 -3.37 6.28
C ILE A 54 12.08 -3.70 5.85
N LEU A 55 12.99 -2.72 5.92
CA LEU A 55 14.39 -2.91 5.53
C LEU A 55 15.10 -3.92 6.41
N GLU A 56 14.80 -3.92 7.72
CA GLU A 56 15.33 -4.90 8.68
C GLU A 56 14.92 -6.34 8.33
N ARG A 57 13.67 -6.53 7.88
CA ARG A 57 13.18 -7.84 7.40
C ARG A 57 13.77 -8.24 6.05
N GLY A 58 13.96 -7.27 5.16
CA GLY A 58 14.40 -7.51 3.79
C GLY A 58 13.32 -8.10 2.87
N PRO A 59 13.68 -8.40 1.60
CA PRO A 59 12.75 -8.97 0.63
C PRO A 59 12.41 -10.44 0.99
N GLY A 60 11.22 -10.66 1.53
CA GLY A 60 10.70 -12.00 1.80
C GLY A 60 10.26 -12.71 0.52
N ARG A 61 10.66 -13.97 0.34
CA ARG A 61 10.10 -14.86 -0.69
C ARG A 61 9.50 -16.09 -0.02
N ILE A 62 8.23 -16.34 -0.29
CA ILE A 62 7.51 -17.49 0.23
C ILE A 62 7.92 -18.72 -0.59
N LYS A 63 8.53 -19.71 0.06
CA LYS A 63 8.90 -21.00 -0.56
C LYS A 63 7.70 -21.93 -0.60
N GLY A 64 7.61 -22.76 -1.64
CA GLY A 64 6.55 -23.77 -1.76
C GLY A 64 5.16 -23.18 -1.91
N LEU A 65 5.07 -21.93 -2.36
CA LEU A 65 3.80 -21.27 -2.63
C LEU A 65 3.20 -21.81 -3.93
N GLU A 66 1.96 -22.26 -3.89
CA GLU A 66 1.18 -22.52 -5.09
C GLU A 66 0.62 -21.21 -5.65
N TYR A 67 1.14 -20.80 -6.80
CA TYR A 67 0.69 -19.59 -7.48
C TYR A 67 -0.64 -19.84 -8.22
N PRO A 68 -1.64 -18.95 -8.07
CA PRO A 68 -2.90 -19.06 -8.80
C PRO A 68 -2.68 -18.89 -10.31
N LYS A 69 -3.63 -19.43 -11.10
CA LYS A 69 -3.65 -19.23 -12.55
C LYS A 69 -4.50 -18.00 -12.89
N ASP A 70 -4.02 -17.22 -13.85
CA ASP A 70 -4.79 -16.15 -14.47
C ASP A 70 -5.93 -16.71 -15.34
N VAL A 71 -6.75 -15.81 -15.89
CA VAL A 71 -7.87 -16.15 -16.78
C VAL A 71 -7.45 -16.87 -18.07
N ARG A 72 -6.15 -16.83 -18.41
CA ARG A 72 -5.55 -17.53 -19.57
C ARG A 72 -4.87 -18.84 -19.16
N GLY A 73 -4.99 -19.24 -17.89
CA GLY A 73 -4.37 -20.45 -17.35
C GLY A 73 -2.86 -20.33 -17.08
N ARG A 74 -2.27 -19.14 -17.24
CA ARG A 74 -0.85 -18.90 -16.94
C ARG A 74 -0.68 -18.57 -15.46
N LYS A 75 0.45 -18.92 -14.86
CA LYS A 75 0.75 -18.57 -13.47
C LYS A 75 2.18 -18.09 -13.31
N PHE A 76 2.41 -17.31 -12.25
CA PHE A 76 3.77 -17.10 -11.77
C PHE A 76 4.42 -18.44 -11.40
N THR A 77 5.73 -18.54 -11.61
CA THR A 77 6.54 -19.70 -11.25
C THR A 77 7.87 -19.22 -10.68
N GLU A 78 8.59 -20.10 -9.97
CA GLU A 78 9.93 -19.80 -9.46
C GLU A 78 10.90 -19.31 -10.57
N ASN A 79 10.74 -19.81 -11.81
CA ASN A 79 11.54 -19.38 -12.96
C ASN A 79 11.39 -17.88 -13.26
N ASN A 80 10.24 -17.28 -12.95
CA ASN A 80 10.03 -15.85 -13.12
C ASN A 80 10.93 -15.03 -12.18
N TYR A 81 11.52 -15.58 -11.11
CA TYR A 81 12.53 -14.85 -10.32
C TYR A 81 13.88 -14.71 -11.03
N TYR A 82 14.09 -15.44 -12.12
CA TYR A 82 15.35 -15.46 -12.83
C TYR A 82 15.23 -14.69 -14.15
N LYS A 83 16.34 -14.09 -14.57
CA LYS A 83 16.45 -13.44 -15.88
C LYS A 83 17.67 -13.98 -16.59
N ARG A 84 17.48 -14.46 -17.82
CA ARG A 84 18.58 -14.74 -18.73
C ARG A 84 19.02 -13.45 -19.41
N LEU A 85 20.30 -13.15 -19.34
CA LEU A 85 20.92 -11.99 -19.97
C LEU A 85 21.32 -12.29 -21.42
N SER A 86 21.74 -11.27 -22.17
CA SER A 86 22.18 -11.42 -23.57
C SER A 86 23.44 -12.28 -23.70
N ASN A 87 24.28 -12.30 -22.67
CA ASN A 87 25.45 -13.18 -22.55
C ASN A 87 25.09 -14.60 -22.07
N SER A 88 23.81 -14.95 -22.03
CA SER A 88 23.27 -16.24 -21.55
C SER A 88 23.42 -16.52 -20.05
N GLU A 89 23.98 -15.61 -19.25
CA GLU A 89 24.00 -15.76 -17.80
C GLU A 89 22.60 -15.69 -17.21
N ILE A 90 22.36 -16.48 -16.18
CA ILE A 90 21.09 -16.50 -15.43
C ILE A 90 21.29 -15.78 -14.11
N VAL A 91 20.61 -14.65 -13.95
CA VAL A 91 20.66 -13.84 -12.73
C VAL A 91 19.38 -14.04 -11.92
N ASN A 92 19.55 -14.35 -10.63
CA ASN A 92 18.45 -14.32 -9.67
C ASN A 92 18.11 -12.87 -9.31
N ARG A 93 16.91 -12.41 -9.65
CA ARG A 93 16.41 -11.07 -9.35
C ARG A 93 15.95 -10.96 -7.89
N ARG A 94 16.87 -11.12 -6.94
CA ARG A 94 16.61 -11.18 -5.48
C ARG A 94 15.71 -10.05 -4.93
N TRP A 95 15.67 -8.91 -5.62
CA TRP A 95 14.83 -7.75 -5.31
C TRP A 95 13.35 -7.89 -5.71
N LEU A 96 12.98 -8.95 -6.41
CA LEU A 96 11.61 -9.22 -6.85
C LEU A 96 10.88 -10.07 -5.80
N VAL A 97 9.69 -9.61 -5.39
CA VAL A 97 8.87 -10.20 -4.33
C VAL A 97 7.44 -10.38 -4.83
N TYR A 98 6.85 -11.55 -4.63
CA TYR A 98 5.47 -11.85 -5.01
C TYR A 98 4.49 -11.49 -3.89
N SER A 99 3.40 -10.83 -4.25
CA SER A 99 2.24 -10.55 -3.40
C SER A 99 1.14 -11.56 -3.69
N LYS A 100 0.69 -12.27 -2.65
CA LYS A 100 -0.47 -13.17 -2.74
C LYS A 100 -1.76 -12.37 -2.87
N CYS A 101 -1.88 -11.29 -2.10
CA CYS A 101 -3.07 -10.43 -2.10
C CYS A 101 -3.32 -9.77 -3.46
N LYS A 102 -2.27 -9.50 -4.26
CA LYS A 102 -2.38 -8.86 -5.57
C LYS A 102 -2.19 -9.79 -6.75
N ASP A 103 -1.78 -11.04 -6.51
CA ASP A 103 -1.32 -11.97 -7.54
C ASP A 103 -0.38 -11.27 -8.54
N ALA A 104 0.66 -10.62 -7.99
CA ALA A 104 1.56 -9.77 -8.75
C ALA A 104 2.94 -9.68 -8.09
N VAL A 105 3.96 -9.39 -8.89
CA VAL A 105 5.32 -9.16 -8.38
C VAL A 105 5.67 -7.69 -8.30
N PHE A 106 6.42 -7.37 -7.25
CA PHE A 106 6.87 -6.03 -6.94
C PHE A 106 8.40 -5.99 -6.87
N CYS A 107 8.95 -4.80 -7.12
CA CYS A 107 10.35 -4.50 -6.90
C CYS A 107 10.48 -3.94 -5.47
N PHE A 108 11.11 -4.70 -4.58
CA PHE A 108 11.29 -4.35 -3.17
C PHE A 108 11.90 -2.95 -2.95
N PRO A 109 13.09 -2.61 -3.51
CA PRO A 109 13.65 -1.28 -3.29
C PRO A 109 12.79 -0.18 -3.93
N CYS A 110 12.18 -0.46 -5.09
CA CYS A 110 11.32 0.50 -5.78
C CYS A 110 10.09 0.86 -4.92
N LYS A 111 9.48 -0.14 -4.27
CA LYS A 111 8.33 0.03 -3.38
C LYS A 111 8.68 0.87 -2.14
N ILE A 112 9.83 0.59 -1.51
CA ILE A 112 10.25 1.25 -0.26
C ILE A 112 10.59 2.72 -0.46
N PHE A 113 11.38 3.01 -1.50
CA PHE A 113 11.89 4.35 -1.74
C PHE A 113 10.94 5.21 -2.57
N ASN A 114 9.85 4.61 -3.08
CA ASN A 114 8.93 5.24 -4.03
C ASN A 114 9.68 5.98 -5.15
N SER A 115 10.83 5.43 -5.55
CA SER A 115 11.82 6.13 -6.38
C SER A 115 11.41 6.20 -7.84
N CYS A 116 10.30 5.54 -8.20
CA CYS A 116 9.85 5.44 -9.56
C CYS A 116 8.35 5.13 -9.65
N ASN A 117 7.65 5.89 -10.51
CA ASN A 117 6.23 5.68 -10.84
C ASN A 117 6.00 4.47 -11.77
N PHE A 118 6.85 3.43 -11.66
CA PHE A 118 6.69 2.23 -12.46
C PHE A 118 5.64 1.30 -11.86
N LYS A 119 4.93 0.57 -12.73
CA LYS A 119 3.93 -0.41 -12.33
C LYS A 119 4.46 -1.41 -11.29
N ILE A 120 5.73 -1.80 -11.41
CA ILE A 120 6.41 -2.74 -10.49
C ILE A 120 6.59 -2.21 -9.06
N ALA A 121 6.46 -0.90 -8.84
CA ALA A 121 6.49 -0.28 -7.52
C ALA A 121 5.07 -0.04 -6.99
N THR A 122 4.12 0.35 -7.85
CA THR A 122 2.80 0.79 -7.37
C THR A 122 1.78 -0.32 -7.31
N MET A 123 1.54 -1.00 -8.43
CA MET A 123 0.45 -1.99 -8.61
C MET A 123 0.96 -3.44 -8.74
N GLY A 124 2.25 -3.62 -9.00
CA GLY A 124 2.83 -4.91 -9.32
C GLY A 124 2.65 -5.31 -10.78
N ILE A 125 3.40 -6.32 -11.20
CA ILE A 125 3.36 -6.88 -12.56
C ILE A 125 2.90 -8.34 -12.49
N ASN A 126 2.05 -8.74 -13.44
CA ASN A 126 1.44 -10.06 -13.52
C ASN A 126 1.32 -10.55 -14.97
N ASP A 127 2.33 -10.28 -15.79
CA ASP A 127 2.33 -10.54 -17.24
C ASP A 127 2.96 -11.88 -17.66
N TRP A 128 3.23 -12.77 -16.69
CA TRP A 128 3.98 -14.03 -16.80
C TRP A 128 3.71 -14.92 -18.03
#